data_AF-A0A5J4P3K5-F1
#
_entry.id   AF-A0A5J4P3K5-F1
#
_cell.length_a   1.000
_cell.length_b   1.000
_cell.length_c   1.000
_cell.angle_alpha   90.00
_cell.angle_beta   90.00
_cell.angle_gamma   90.00
#
_symmetry.space_group_name_H-M   'P 1'
#
loop_
_entity.id
_entity.type
_entity.pdbx_description
1 polymer ?
#
loop_
_entity_poly.entity_id
_entity_poly.type
_entity_poly.pdbx_seq_one_letter_code
_entity_poly.pdbx_strand_id
1 'polypeptide(L)'
;MIKSCVDYLTEKRTKSIWEQPVDQMLSKFNDCISLNEAYKNAYHNVCDTSEAQNGTYAKFNFSETQIFGDFDEFTARLRGLTFILQNIQAFSSIKDLPIEGRIAWARNYYLRLSQPMSLFWNQVPALRDSKDAYKATARYNHLGEALVAYEILVYRNWKSHLKHCIQGTNAPLLALVRQNDRVYELVNLDPDIRTLFREVACMDRFGCPIPNIAREIYLRSRFLKTRRDKLQYMISHVNAVFKRINPDLEKLLAVRLYKFYRLYYRGFYEHDWYSSLVDQWIKEVEEELDSLEHLLNQAQDLLETHINEVIERISHYILIELPEPTDIQEADQALISDCDITYSGQILNQRTRSVGRISTLYRSPWKSSAWDVYDLVRVIHRRTLQGATEIQLMSQSVEEAANRYINMLAGDFYQHVQRFEQRGKSYREFDDQDEKDEPHSAAHNDDTDKLTDAGGHYSLLDNRTASSLHRPTEVRIPFTTTHGASEEERRQKLTAKIYATIDEQLRNFGQRTVDAVIKAVRTSLEEVWRHFGMREASGLLKDVPVGQKVNAGQCRLLMIESAS
;
A
#
# COMPACT_ATOMS: atom_id res chain seq x y z
N MET A 1 -52.31 2.76 37.24
CA MET A 1 -51.18 1.91 36.82
C MET A 1 -51.11 1.72 35.31
N ILE A 2 -52.18 1.28 34.64
CA ILE A 2 -52.18 1.05 33.17
C ILE A 2 -51.72 2.30 32.38
N LYS A 3 -52.24 3.50 32.68
CA LYS A 3 -51.82 4.75 32.02
C LYS A 3 -50.31 4.99 32.14
N SER A 4 -49.75 4.79 33.34
CA SER A 4 -48.32 4.92 33.59
C SER A 4 -47.48 3.87 32.85
N CYS A 5 -47.99 2.62 32.73
CA CYS A 5 -47.35 1.58 31.92
C CYS A 5 -47.35 1.96 30.44
N VAL A 6 -48.48 2.48 29.92
CA VAL A 6 -48.58 2.93 28.52
C VAL A 6 -47.64 4.11 28.25
N ASP A 7 -47.55 5.08 29.16
CA ASP A 7 -46.63 6.21 29.04
C ASP A 7 -45.16 5.76 29.11
N TYR A 8 -44.85 4.72 29.90
CA TYR A 8 -43.53 4.09 29.97
C TYR A 8 -43.16 3.36 28.67
N LEU A 9 -44.10 2.62 28.10
CA LEU A 9 -43.92 1.89 26.83
C LEU A 9 -43.76 2.81 25.62
N THR A 10 -44.43 3.97 25.64
CA THR A 10 -44.43 4.93 24.53
C THR A 10 -43.49 6.12 24.75
N GLU A 11 -42.66 6.10 25.80
CA GLU A 11 -41.78 7.20 26.19
C GLU A 11 -42.51 8.56 26.18
N LYS A 12 -43.65 8.64 26.88
CA LYS A 12 -44.56 9.80 26.88
C LYS A 12 -45.14 10.10 25.49
N ARG A 13 -45.58 9.07 24.75
CA ARG A 13 -46.16 9.15 23.39
C ARG A 13 -45.23 9.69 22.30
N THR A 14 -43.92 9.62 22.50
CA THR A 14 -42.95 10.16 21.54
C THR A 14 -42.52 9.16 20.48
N LYS A 15 -42.60 7.85 20.75
CA LYS A 15 -42.21 6.79 19.82
C LYS A 15 -43.23 5.67 19.77
N SER A 16 -43.39 5.09 18.58
CA SER A 16 -44.21 3.89 18.39
C SER A 16 -43.52 2.64 18.96
N ILE A 17 -44.31 1.63 19.31
CA ILE A 17 -43.85 0.34 19.84
C ILE A 17 -42.90 -0.38 18.86
N TRP A 18 -43.07 -0.13 17.56
CA TRP A 18 -42.31 -0.79 16.48
C TRP A 18 -41.02 -0.07 16.07
N GLU A 19 -40.84 1.18 16.49
CA GLU A 19 -39.67 2.00 16.17
C GLU A 19 -38.54 1.83 17.19
N GLN A 20 -38.87 1.24 18.34
CA GLN A 20 -37.93 0.97 19.42
C GLN A 20 -37.26 -0.39 19.21
N PRO A 21 -35.99 -0.56 19.67
CA PRO A 21 -35.30 -1.83 19.56
C PRO A 21 -36.02 -2.93 20.36
N VAL A 22 -36.15 -4.10 19.75
CA VAL A 22 -36.95 -5.23 20.25
C VAL A 22 -36.53 -5.64 21.66
N ASP A 23 -35.23 -5.67 21.96
CA ASP A 23 -34.71 -6.08 23.27
C ASP A 23 -35.13 -5.11 24.38
N GLN A 24 -35.16 -3.81 24.12
CA GLN A 24 -35.63 -2.81 25.08
C GLN A 24 -37.14 -2.92 25.27
N MET A 25 -37.90 -3.16 24.20
CA MET A 25 -39.35 -3.34 24.28
C MET A 25 -39.73 -4.59 25.06
N LEU A 26 -39.01 -5.71 24.87
CA LEU A 26 -39.22 -6.94 25.63
C LEU A 26 -38.95 -6.74 27.12
N SER A 27 -37.91 -5.99 27.49
CA SER A 27 -37.66 -5.60 28.88
C SER A 27 -38.83 -4.78 29.43
N LYS A 28 -39.24 -3.71 28.74
CA LYS A 28 -40.33 -2.85 29.21
C LYS A 28 -41.67 -3.59 29.33
N PHE A 29 -41.94 -4.57 28.45
CA PHE A 29 -43.12 -5.42 28.56
C PHE A 29 -43.06 -6.34 29.78
N ASN A 30 -41.91 -6.95 30.05
CA ASN A 30 -41.71 -7.79 31.24
C ASN A 30 -41.80 -6.96 32.53
N ASP A 31 -41.32 -5.72 32.54
CA ASP A 31 -41.44 -4.81 33.69
C ASP A 31 -42.92 -4.48 34.00
N CYS A 32 -43.73 -4.24 32.96
CA CYS A 32 -45.17 -4.00 33.12
C CYS A 32 -45.93 -5.25 33.61
N ILE A 33 -45.51 -6.44 33.18
CA ILE A 33 -46.07 -7.71 33.63
C ILE A 33 -45.69 -7.97 35.09
N SER A 34 -44.41 -7.78 35.43
CA SER A 34 -43.90 -7.92 36.80
C SER A 34 -44.55 -6.93 37.75
N LEU A 35 -44.84 -5.70 37.30
CA LEU A 35 -45.57 -4.71 38.09
C LEU A 35 -46.99 -5.18 38.45
N ASN A 36 -47.70 -5.83 37.51
CA ASN A 36 -49.02 -6.40 37.80
C ASN A 36 -48.93 -7.53 38.82
N GLU A 37 -47.97 -8.43 38.64
CA GLU A 37 -47.74 -9.55 39.57
C GLU A 37 -47.33 -9.05 40.97
N ALA A 38 -46.46 -8.04 41.06
CA ALA A 38 -46.06 -7.41 42.32
C ALA A 38 -47.23 -6.68 42.99
N TYR A 39 -48.08 -6.01 42.21
CA TYR A 39 -49.27 -5.32 42.72
C TYR A 39 -50.28 -6.32 43.32
N LYS A 40 -50.50 -7.45 42.65
CA LYS A 40 -51.32 -8.56 43.18
C LYS A 40 -50.73 -9.16 44.44
N ASN A 41 -49.43 -9.47 44.45
CA ASN A 41 -48.76 -10.04 45.62
C ASN A 41 -48.82 -9.09 46.82
N ALA A 42 -48.63 -7.78 46.61
CA ALA A 42 -48.77 -6.78 47.67
C ALA A 42 -50.22 -6.69 48.19
N TYR A 43 -51.21 -6.79 47.31
CA TYR A 43 -52.63 -6.81 47.69
C TYR A 43 -52.97 -8.06 48.53
N HIS A 44 -52.56 -9.25 48.08
CA HIS A 44 -52.77 -10.49 48.84
C HIS A 44 -52.06 -10.46 50.20
N ASN A 45 -50.82 -9.97 50.27
CA ASN A 45 -50.11 -9.82 51.55
C ASN A 45 -50.84 -8.88 52.53
N VAL A 46 -51.45 -7.80 52.04
CA VAL A 46 -52.23 -6.86 52.86
C VAL A 46 -53.56 -7.49 53.29
N CYS A 47 -54.22 -8.26 52.43
CA CYS A 47 -55.39 -9.05 52.81
C CYS A 47 -55.04 -10.06 53.91
N ASP A 48 -53.99 -10.87 53.74
CA ASP A 48 -53.57 -11.90 54.71
C ASP A 48 -53.16 -11.30 56.06
N THR A 49 -52.44 -10.18 56.06
CA THR A 49 -52.06 -9.48 57.31
C THR A 49 -53.25 -8.81 58.01
N SER A 50 -54.26 -8.35 57.26
CA SER A 50 -55.51 -7.83 57.83
C SER A 50 -56.38 -8.92 58.47
N GLU A 51 -56.30 -10.15 57.95
CA GLU A 51 -56.97 -11.33 58.55
C GLU A 51 -56.28 -11.79 59.84
N ALA A 52 -54.96 -11.63 59.95
CA ALA A 52 -54.18 -12.07 61.11
C ALA A 52 -54.25 -11.13 62.34
N GLN A 53 -54.63 -9.86 62.17
CA GLN A 53 -54.46 -8.84 63.22
C GLN A 53 -55.71 -8.39 63.98
N ASN A 54 -56.96 -8.63 63.56
CA ASN A 54 -58.12 -8.13 64.31
C ASN A 54 -59.43 -8.93 64.12
N GLY A 55 -60.08 -9.29 65.24
CA GLY A 55 -61.40 -9.90 65.29
C GLY A 55 -62.59 -8.94 65.37
N THR A 56 -62.46 -7.66 64.97
CA THR A 56 -63.53 -6.67 65.25
C THR A 56 -63.79 -5.60 64.18
N TYR A 57 -63.07 -5.57 63.05
CA TYR A 57 -63.39 -4.68 61.93
C TYR A 57 -63.52 -5.47 60.62
N ALA A 58 -64.45 -5.05 59.77
CA ALA A 58 -64.86 -5.78 58.57
C ALA A 58 -63.65 -6.13 57.67
N LYS A 59 -63.59 -7.41 57.28
CA LYS A 59 -62.59 -8.00 56.39
C LYS A 59 -62.36 -7.10 55.17
N PHE A 60 -61.11 -6.73 54.90
CA PHE A 60 -60.71 -5.96 53.71
C PHE A 60 -60.88 -6.85 52.47
N ASN A 61 -62.07 -6.85 51.89
CA ASN A 61 -62.43 -7.75 50.78
C ASN A 61 -63.09 -6.96 49.65
N PHE A 62 -62.28 -6.54 48.68
CA PHE A 62 -62.76 -5.99 47.42
C PHE A 62 -62.76 -7.08 46.34
N SER A 63 -63.64 -6.93 45.35
CA SER A 63 -63.71 -7.85 44.22
C SER A 63 -62.43 -7.78 43.37
N GLU A 64 -61.60 -8.82 43.42
CA GLU A 64 -60.35 -8.92 42.65
C GLU A 64 -60.57 -8.72 41.15
N THR A 65 -61.71 -9.20 40.63
CA THR A 65 -62.10 -9.04 39.23
C THR A 65 -62.30 -7.59 38.81
N GLN A 66 -62.74 -6.71 39.73
CA GLN A 66 -62.93 -5.29 39.46
C GLN A 66 -61.63 -4.48 39.61
N ILE A 67 -60.69 -4.97 40.42
CA ILE A 67 -59.41 -4.29 40.66
C ILE A 67 -58.38 -4.67 39.60
N PHE A 68 -58.29 -5.95 39.25
CA PHE A 68 -57.25 -6.48 38.38
C PHE A 68 -57.71 -6.81 36.96
N GLY A 69 -59.02 -6.94 36.70
CA GLY A 69 -59.54 -7.41 35.42
C GLY A 69 -58.98 -6.66 34.21
N ASP A 70 -59.05 -5.32 34.22
CA ASP A 70 -58.53 -4.48 33.13
C ASP A 70 -56.99 -4.58 33.00
N PHE A 71 -56.27 -4.77 34.12
CA PHE A 71 -54.81 -4.85 34.10
C PHE A 71 -54.32 -6.24 33.68
N ASP A 72 -55.08 -7.28 33.99
CA ASP A 72 -54.86 -8.65 33.54
C ASP A 72 -55.09 -8.78 32.04
N GLU A 73 -56.16 -8.19 31.52
CA GLU A 73 -56.39 -8.14 30.08
C GLU A 73 -55.27 -7.36 29.37
N PHE A 74 -54.81 -6.26 29.95
CA PHE A 74 -53.65 -5.51 29.45
C PHE A 74 -52.38 -6.38 29.42
N THR A 75 -52.05 -7.07 30.52
CA THR A 75 -50.86 -7.96 30.54
C THR A 75 -51.00 -9.17 29.61
N ALA A 76 -52.21 -9.71 29.42
CA ALA A 76 -52.47 -10.75 28.43
C ALA A 76 -52.17 -10.27 26.99
N ARG A 77 -52.58 -9.05 26.65
CA ARG A 77 -52.23 -8.42 25.37
C ARG A 77 -50.72 -8.20 25.23
N LEU A 78 -50.05 -7.74 26.29
CA LEU A 78 -48.59 -7.60 26.29
C LEU A 78 -47.88 -8.93 26.06
N ARG A 79 -48.32 -10.03 26.70
CA ARG A 79 -47.78 -11.37 26.44
C ARG A 79 -47.97 -11.80 24.98
N GLY A 80 -49.11 -11.50 24.37
CA GLY A 80 -49.34 -11.72 22.94
C GLY A 80 -48.39 -10.92 22.05
N LEU A 81 -48.14 -9.64 22.36
CA LEU A 81 -47.19 -8.80 21.64
C LEU A 81 -45.74 -9.25 21.82
N THR A 82 -45.36 -9.68 23.03
CA THR A 82 -44.07 -10.31 23.32
C THR A 82 -43.83 -11.51 22.41
N PHE A 83 -44.82 -12.41 22.29
CA PHE A 83 -44.73 -13.55 21.39
C PHE A 83 -44.55 -13.13 19.92
N ILE A 84 -45.29 -12.14 19.45
CA ILE A 84 -45.16 -11.64 18.06
C ILE A 84 -43.76 -11.06 17.82
N LEU A 85 -43.25 -10.22 18.72
CA LEU A 85 -41.92 -9.61 18.60
C LEU A 85 -40.80 -10.66 18.63
N GLN A 86 -40.90 -11.65 19.53
CA GLN A 86 -39.95 -12.76 19.59
C GLN A 86 -39.94 -13.58 18.29
N ASN A 87 -41.11 -13.84 17.70
CA ASN A 87 -41.18 -14.52 16.41
C ASN A 87 -40.57 -13.68 15.28
N ILE A 88 -40.83 -12.37 15.24
CA ILE A 88 -40.22 -11.47 14.24
C ILE A 88 -38.70 -11.47 14.39
N GLN A 89 -38.16 -11.47 15.62
CA GLN A 89 -36.73 -11.56 15.88
C GLN A 89 -36.18 -12.92 15.45
N ALA A 90 -36.86 -14.03 15.77
CA ALA A 90 -36.43 -15.37 15.38
C ALA A 90 -36.37 -15.55 13.85
N PHE A 91 -37.35 -15.00 13.12
CA PHE A 91 -37.43 -15.08 11.67
C PHE A 91 -36.71 -13.93 10.93
N SER A 92 -36.09 -12.99 11.65
CA SER A 92 -35.34 -11.87 11.05
C SER A 92 -34.21 -12.36 10.15
N SER A 93 -33.52 -13.42 10.57
CA SER A 93 -32.44 -14.08 9.84
C SER A 93 -32.84 -14.56 8.43
N ILE A 94 -34.12 -14.84 8.19
CA ILE A 94 -34.61 -15.23 6.85
C ILE A 94 -34.41 -14.10 5.84
N LYS A 95 -34.47 -12.84 6.28
CA LYS A 95 -34.25 -11.68 5.42
C LYS A 95 -32.79 -11.48 5.04
N ASP A 96 -31.85 -12.10 5.74
CA ASP A 96 -30.42 -12.00 5.42
C ASP A 96 -29.95 -13.17 4.55
N LEU A 97 -30.79 -14.21 4.39
CA LEU A 97 -30.51 -15.31 3.49
C LEU A 97 -30.45 -14.81 2.04
N PRO A 98 -29.54 -15.38 1.22
CA PRO A 98 -29.53 -15.14 -0.21
C PRO A 98 -30.82 -15.70 -0.83
N ILE A 99 -31.13 -15.29 -2.05
CA ILE A 99 -32.47 -15.46 -2.62
C ILE A 99 -32.83 -16.94 -2.75
N GLU A 100 -31.86 -17.80 -3.09
CA GLU A 100 -32.05 -19.24 -3.14
C GLU A 100 -32.48 -19.83 -1.80
N GLY A 101 -31.95 -19.31 -0.69
CA GLY A 101 -32.25 -19.78 0.67
C GLY A 101 -33.69 -19.47 1.07
N ARG A 102 -34.22 -18.32 0.66
CA ARG A 102 -35.60 -17.91 0.95
C ARG A 102 -36.62 -18.76 0.20
N ILE A 103 -36.36 -19.06 -1.08
CA ILE A 103 -37.22 -19.94 -1.89
C ILE A 103 -37.15 -21.38 -1.35
N ALA A 104 -35.96 -21.88 -1.03
CA ALA A 104 -35.79 -23.20 -0.45
C ALA A 104 -36.55 -23.34 0.88
N TRP A 105 -36.47 -22.32 1.74
CA TRP A 105 -37.21 -22.28 3.00
C TRP A 105 -38.72 -22.33 2.77
N ALA A 106 -39.27 -21.48 1.90
CA ALA A 106 -40.70 -21.43 1.63
C ALA A 106 -41.24 -22.77 1.10
N ARG A 107 -40.53 -23.38 0.14
CA ARG A 107 -40.89 -24.68 -0.42
C ARG A 107 -40.78 -25.81 0.59
N ASN A 108 -39.69 -25.87 1.36
CA ASN A 108 -39.52 -26.89 2.38
C ASN A 108 -40.57 -26.76 3.49
N TYR A 109 -40.91 -25.54 3.89
CA TYR A 109 -41.95 -25.28 4.87
C TYR A 109 -43.32 -25.73 4.35
N TYR A 110 -43.65 -25.43 3.08
CA TYR A 110 -44.86 -25.95 2.44
C TYR A 110 -44.88 -27.48 2.38
N LEU A 111 -43.79 -28.14 1.97
CA LEU A 111 -43.70 -29.60 1.91
C LEU A 111 -43.92 -30.24 3.29
N ARG A 112 -43.28 -29.70 4.33
CA ARG A 112 -43.47 -30.16 5.71
C ARG A 112 -44.90 -29.98 6.22
N LEU A 113 -45.64 -28.98 5.75
CA LEU A 113 -47.05 -28.79 6.09
C LEU A 113 -47.97 -29.68 5.24
N SER A 114 -47.62 -29.92 3.98
CA SER A 114 -48.41 -30.75 3.07
C SER A 114 -48.44 -32.22 3.49
N GLN A 115 -47.34 -32.74 4.04
CA GLN A 115 -47.23 -34.13 4.48
C GLN A 115 -48.28 -34.50 5.55
N PRO A 116 -48.37 -33.83 6.71
CA PRO A 116 -49.40 -34.13 7.70
C PRO A 116 -50.81 -33.86 7.16
N MET A 117 -50.98 -32.80 6.35
CA MET A 117 -52.28 -32.49 5.75
C MET A 117 -52.78 -33.62 4.83
N SER A 118 -51.88 -34.23 4.05
CA SER A 118 -52.20 -35.37 3.18
C SER A 118 -52.57 -36.62 3.99
N LEU A 119 -51.93 -36.85 5.13
CA LEU A 119 -52.26 -37.96 6.03
C LEU A 119 -53.63 -37.74 6.66
N PHE A 120 -53.92 -36.55 7.16
CA PHE A 120 -55.23 -36.22 7.75
C PHE A 120 -56.36 -36.38 6.73
N TRP A 121 -56.13 -35.99 5.48
CA TRP A 121 -57.14 -36.08 4.44
C TRP A 121 -57.38 -37.52 3.97
N ASN A 122 -56.33 -38.33 3.86
CA ASN A 122 -56.43 -39.68 3.30
C ASN A 122 -56.74 -40.77 4.35
N GLN A 123 -56.25 -40.62 5.58
CA GLN A 123 -56.29 -41.69 6.59
C GLN A 123 -57.40 -41.54 7.63
N VAL A 124 -58.01 -40.35 7.80
CA VAL A 124 -59.05 -40.14 8.81
C VAL A 124 -60.26 -39.37 8.27
N PRO A 125 -61.19 -40.05 7.56
CA PRO A 125 -62.42 -39.44 7.05
C PRO A 125 -63.30 -38.85 8.15
N ALA A 126 -63.32 -39.46 9.34
CA ALA A 126 -64.13 -39.01 10.48
C ALA A 126 -63.75 -37.62 11.03
N LEU A 127 -62.48 -37.21 10.90
CA LEU A 127 -62.02 -35.90 11.33
C LEU A 127 -62.26 -34.83 10.26
N ARG A 128 -62.34 -35.21 8.98
CA ARG A 128 -62.56 -34.28 7.86
C ARG A 128 -63.86 -33.50 7.98
N ASP A 129 -64.92 -34.16 8.44
CA ASP A 129 -66.26 -33.56 8.56
C ASP A 129 -66.43 -32.73 9.84
N SER A 130 -65.40 -32.69 10.71
CA SER A 130 -65.41 -31.84 11.89
C SER A 130 -65.30 -30.36 11.53
N LYS A 131 -66.05 -29.52 12.23
CA LYS A 131 -66.01 -28.06 12.11
C LYS A 131 -64.60 -27.50 12.35
N ASP A 132 -63.80 -28.15 13.20
CA ASP A 132 -62.43 -27.70 13.48
C ASP A 132 -61.43 -28.10 12.40
N ALA A 133 -61.66 -29.22 11.70
CA ALA A 133 -60.85 -29.59 10.54
C ALA A 133 -61.09 -28.65 9.35
N TYR A 134 -62.31 -28.17 9.15
CA TYR A 134 -62.59 -27.13 8.17
C TYR A 134 -61.82 -25.83 8.46
N LYS A 135 -61.78 -25.39 9.72
CA LYS A 135 -60.98 -24.22 10.13
C LYS A 135 -59.49 -24.45 9.92
N ALA A 136 -58.98 -25.63 10.26
CA ALA A 136 -57.58 -25.98 10.06
C ALA A 136 -57.21 -26.03 8.56
N THR A 137 -58.09 -26.57 7.73
CA THR A 137 -57.94 -26.61 6.26
C THR A 137 -57.94 -25.22 5.66
N ALA A 138 -58.84 -24.34 6.11
CA ALA A 138 -58.86 -22.94 5.67
C ALA A 138 -57.55 -22.22 6.03
N ARG A 139 -57.02 -22.43 7.24
CA ARG A 139 -55.72 -21.87 7.66
C ARG A 139 -54.56 -22.44 6.83
N TYR A 140 -54.56 -23.74 6.55
CA TYR A 140 -53.56 -24.38 5.69
C TYR A 140 -53.60 -23.80 4.28
N ASN A 141 -54.77 -23.66 3.68
CA ASN A 141 -54.93 -23.10 2.33
C ASN A 141 -54.48 -21.64 2.27
N HIS A 142 -54.86 -20.84 3.27
CA HIS A 142 -54.41 -19.45 3.36
C HIS A 142 -52.89 -19.34 3.54
N LEU A 143 -52.30 -20.21 4.36
CA LEU A 143 -50.85 -20.25 4.55
C LEU A 143 -50.13 -20.73 3.28
N GLY A 144 -50.68 -21.72 2.58
CA GLY A 144 -50.17 -22.20 1.30
C GLY A 144 -50.19 -21.09 0.24
N GLU A 145 -51.29 -20.35 0.13
CA GLU A 145 -51.42 -19.18 -0.74
C GLU A 145 -50.37 -18.11 -0.39
N ALA A 146 -50.21 -17.79 0.89
CA ALA A 146 -49.22 -16.82 1.35
C ALA A 146 -47.77 -17.23 1.02
N LEU A 147 -47.43 -18.53 1.16
CA LEU A 147 -46.10 -19.05 0.83
C LEU A 147 -45.81 -19.01 -0.67
N VAL A 148 -46.79 -19.36 -1.52
CA VAL A 148 -46.66 -19.26 -2.97
C VAL A 148 -46.55 -17.80 -3.41
N ALA A 149 -47.36 -16.91 -2.84
CA ALA A 149 -47.27 -15.48 -3.09
C ALA A 149 -45.89 -14.92 -2.70
N TYR A 150 -45.35 -15.37 -1.56
CA TYR A 150 -44.00 -15.02 -1.11
C TYR A 150 -42.92 -15.51 -2.09
N GLU A 151 -42.98 -16.76 -2.55
CA GLU A 151 -42.04 -17.30 -3.54
C GLU A 151 -42.05 -16.46 -4.84
N ILE A 152 -43.24 -16.13 -5.35
CA ILE A 152 -43.40 -15.28 -6.53
C ILE A 152 -42.79 -13.89 -6.30
N LEU A 153 -43.00 -13.30 -5.12
CA LEU A 153 -42.44 -12.00 -4.76
C LEU A 153 -40.91 -12.04 -4.73
N VAL A 154 -40.32 -13.06 -4.10
CA VAL A 154 -38.87 -13.24 -4.01
C VAL A 154 -38.26 -13.43 -5.40
N TYR A 155 -38.88 -14.26 -6.25
CA TYR A 155 -38.43 -14.46 -7.63
C TYR A 155 -38.53 -13.18 -8.47
N ARG A 156 -39.60 -12.38 -8.29
CA ARG A 156 -39.72 -11.07 -8.96
C ARG A 156 -38.65 -10.09 -8.51
N ASN A 157 -38.35 -10.06 -7.22
CA ASN A 157 -37.26 -9.25 -6.67
C ASN A 157 -35.92 -9.67 -7.27
N TRP A 158 -35.62 -10.97 -7.28
CA TRP A 158 -34.42 -11.52 -7.93
C TRP A 158 -34.29 -11.09 -9.40
N LYS A 159 -35.38 -11.17 -10.17
CA LYS A 159 -35.42 -10.70 -11.56
C LYS A 159 -35.12 -9.20 -11.70
N SER A 160 -35.50 -8.39 -10.72
CA SER A 160 -35.16 -6.96 -10.68
C SER A 160 -33.70 -6.74 -10.31
N HIS A 161 -33.21 -7.46 -9.29
CA HIS A 161 -31.82 -7.40 -8.83
C HIS A 161 -30.84 -7.77 -9.95
N LEU A 162 -31.15 -8.81 -10.73
CA LEU A 162 -30.42 -9.20 -11.94
C LEU A 162 -30.11 -8.03 -12.88
N LYS A 163 -31.07 -7.11 -13.10
CA LYS A 163 -30.87 -5.94 -13.97
C LYS A 163 -29.83 -4.98 -13.40
N HIS A 164 -29.81 -4.79 -12.10
CA HIS A 164 -28.83 -3.95 -11.42
C HIS A 164 -27.43 -4.57 -11.49
N CYS A 165 -27.29 -5.88 -11.27
CA CYS A 165 -26.00 -6.56 -11.40
C CYS A 165 -25.39 -6.40 -12.80
N ILE A 166 -26.21 -6.46 -13.86
CA ILE A 166 -25.75 -6.28 -15.25
C ILE A 166 -25.23 -4.86 -15.48
N GLN A 167 -25.94 -3.86 -14.98
CA GLN A 167 -25.46 -2.48 -15.05
C GLN A 167 -24.13 -2.33 -14.33
N GLY A 168 -23.95 -3.02 -13.20
CA GLY A 168 -22.66 -3.11 -12.50
C GLY A 168 -21.54 -3.76 -13.32
N THR A 169 -21.84 -4.72 -14.21
CA THR A 169 -20.80 -5.32 -15.08
C THR A 169 -20.29 -4.40 -16.19
N ASN A 170 -21.01 -3.31 -16.49
CA ASN A 170 -20.55 -2.28 -17.42
C ASN A 170 -19.73 -1.19 -16.72
N ALA A 171 -19.48 -1.33 -15.41
CA ALA A 171 -18.61 -0.42 -14.69
C ALA A 171 -17.13 -0.71 -15.05
N PRO A 172 -16.24 0.28 -14.90
CA PRO A 172 -14.81 0.10 -15.15
C PRO A 172 -14.23 -0.99 -14.24
N LEU A 173 -13.16 -1.65 -14.69
CA LEU A 173 -12.55 -2.78 -13.98
C LEU A 173 -11.99 -2.43 -12.60
N LEU A 174 -11.47 -1.21 -12.44
CA LEU A 174 -10.82 -0.73 -11.23
C LEU A 174 -11.63 0.39 -10.58
N ALA A 175 -11.75 0.37 -9.26
CA ALA A 175 -12.36 1.43 -8.48
C ALA A 175 -11.43 1.88 -7.35
N LEU A 176 -11.41 3.18 -7.10
CA LEU A 176 -10.72 3.78 -5.97
C LEU A 176 -11.67 3.79 -4.76
N VAL A 177 -11.31 3.04 -3.72
CA VAL A 177 -12.05 3.02 -2.46
C VAL A 177 -11.25 3.84 -1.44
N ARG A 178 -11.83 4.94 -0.97
CA ARG A 178 -11.24 5.73 0.13
C ARG A 178 -11.70 5.15 1.46
N GLN A 179 -10.78 4.59 2.24
CA GLN A 179 -11.04 4.07 3.57
C GLN A 179 -10.01 4.62 4.56
N ASN A 180 -10.47 5.26 5.64
CA ASN A 180 -9.63 5.81 6.71
C ASN A 180 -8.48 6.71 6.21
N ASP A 181 -8.81 7.67 5.34
CA ASP A 181 -7.89 8.64 4.72
C ASP A 181 -6.81 8.06 3.78
N ARG A 182 -6.83 6.74 3.55
CA ARG A 182 -6.02 6.07 2.53
C ARG A 182 -6.89 5.66 1.34
N VAL A 183 -6.35 5.84 0.14
CA VAL A 183 -6.99 5.43 -1.12
C VAL A 183 -6.46 4.04 -1.46
N TYR A 184 -7.34 3.05 -1.51
CA TYR A 184 -7.02 1.69 -1.94
C TYR A 184 -7.64 1.42 -3.30
N GLU A 185 -6.87 0.77 -4.16
CA GLU A 185 -7.32 0.32 -5.47
C GLU A 185 -7.93 -1.08 -5.31
N LEU A 186 -9.21 -1.21 -5.67
CA LEU A 186 -9.94 -2.47 -5.60
C LEU A 186 -10.42 -2.87 -6.99
N VAL A 187 -10.40 -4.17 -7.27
CA VAL A 187 -11.10 -4.74 -8.42
C VAL A 187 -12.59 -4.49 -8.26
N ASN A 188 -13.18 -3.72 -9.18
CA ASN A 188 -14.58 -3.32 -9.16
C ASN A 188 -15.48 -4.46 -9.66
N LEU A 189 -15.54 -5.55 -8.88
CA LEU A 189 -16.52 -6.61 -9.09
C LEU A 189 -17.44 -6.68 -7.90
N ASP A 190 -18.70 -6.34 -8.14
CA ASP A 190 -19.77 -6.42 -7.14
C ASP A 190 -19.82 -7.83 -6.52
N PRO A 191 -19.75 -7.97 -5.17
CA PRO A 191 -19.93 -9.26 -4.50
C PRO A 191 -21.23 -9.96 -4.91
N ASP A 192 -22.26 -9.20 -5.29
CA ASP A 192 -23.56 -9.72 -5.70
C ASP A 192 -23.49 -10.55 -7.00
N ILE A 193 -22.47 -10.35 -7.84
CA ILE A 193 -22.29 -11.17 -9.05
C ILE A 193 -21.90 -12.61 -8.65
N ARG A 194 -21.14 -12.79 -7.57
CA ARG A 194 -20.75 -14.12 -7.09
C ARG A 194 -21.94 -14.85 -6.47
N THR A 195 -22.77 -14.16 -5.71
CA THR A 195 -24.02 -14.72 -5.15
C THR A 195 -24.98 -15.05 -6.28
N LEU A 196 -25.10 -14.18 -7.29
CA LEU A 196 -25.92 -14.41 -8.47
C LEU A 196 -25.55 -15.72 -9.20
N PHE A 197 -24.27 -16.03 -9.37
CA PHE A 197 -23.88 -17.30 -10.00
C PHE A 197 -24.35 -18.53 -9.21
N ARG A 198 -24.36 -18.44 -7.87
CA ARG A 198 -24.88 -19.51 -7.01
C ARG A 198 -26.40 -19.56 -7.09
N GLU A 199 -27.06 -18.42 -7.04
CA GLU A 199 -28.51 -18.28 -7.18
C GLU A 199 -28.99 -18.90 -8.49
N VAL A 200 -28.40 -18.57 -9.64
CA VAL A 200 -28.78 -19.13 -10.95
C VAL A 200 -28.69 -20.66 -10.96
N ALA A 201 -27.62 -21.23 -10.41
CA ALA A 201 -27.46 -22.68 -10.32
C ALA A 201 -28.52 -23.33 -9.41
N CYS A 202 -28.86 -22.69 -8.29
CA CYS A 202 -29.93 -23.15 -7.41
C CYS A 202 -31.31 -23.02 -8.05
N MET A 203 -31.58 -21.93 -8.78
CA MET A 203 -32.86 -21.73 -9.50
C MET A 203 -33.07 -22.78 -10.58
N ASP A 204 -32.01 -23.21 -11.26
CA ASP A 204 -32.04 -24.32 -12.22
C ASP A 204 -32.46 -25.63 -11.53
N ARG A 205 -31.82 -25.94 -10.40
CA ARG A 205 -32.17 -27.12 -9.59
C ARG A 205 -33.60 -27.06 -9.03
N PHE A 206 -34.10 -25.86 -8.76
CA PHE A 206 -35.48 -25.61 -8.33
C PHE A 206 -36.50 -25.70 -9.46
N GLY A 207 -36.07 -25.84 -10.72
CA GLY A 207 -36.97 -25.86 -11.88
C GLY A 207 -37.67 -24.52 -12.13
N CYS A 208 -37.14 -23.42 -11.60
CA CYS A 208 -37.65 -22.08 -11.86
C CYS A 208 -37.26 -21.64 -13.28
N PRO A 209 -38.11 -20.89 -14.02
CA PRO A 209 -37.74 -20.38 -15.33
C PRO A 209 -36.60 -19.37 -15.17
N ILE A 210 -35.43 -19.66 -15.76
CA ILE A 210 -34.28 -18.76 -15.71
C ILE A 210 -34.38 -17.76 -16.85
N PRO A 211 -34.35 -16.43 -16.59
CA PRO A 211 -34.28 -15.43 -17.63
C PRO A 211 -33.04 -15.62 -18.51
N ASN A 212 -33.17 -15.43 -19.84
CA ASN A 212 -32.08 -15.62 -20.80
C ASN A 212 -30.81 -14.85 -20.41
N ILE A 213 -30.97 -13.63 -19.90
CA ILE A 213 -29.85 -12.77 -19.52
C ILE A 213 -29.03 -13.40 -18.37
N ALA A 214 -29.69 -14.02 -17.39
CA ALA A 214 -29.03 -14.71 -16.29
C ALA A 214 -28.27 -15.95 -16.77
N ARG A 215 -28.82 -16.65 -17.78
CA ARG A 215 -28.17 -17.81 -18.42
C ARG A 215 -26.89 -17.40 -19.14
N GLU A 216 -26.91 -16.31 -19.91
CA GLU A 216 -25.72 -15.80 -20.61
C GLU A 216 -24.59 -15.41 -19.64
N ILE A 217 -24.91 -14.72 -18.55
CA ILE A 217 -23.95 -14.34 -17.52
C ILE A 217 -23.37 -15.58 -16.82
N TYR A 218 -24.22 -16.58 -16.54
CA TYR A 218 -23.78 -17.83 -15.94
C TYR A 218 -22.83 -18.61 -16.85
N LEU A 219 -23.10 -18.67 -18.17
CA LEU A 219 -22.19 -19.27 -19.15
C LEU A 219 -20.81 -18.58 -19.17
N ARG A 220 -20.79 -17.25 -18.99
CA ARG A 220 -19.55 -16.45 -18.90
C ARG A 220 -18.94 -16.42 -17.50
N SER A 221 -19.51 -17.11 -16.52
CA SER A 221 -19.07 -17.02 -15.11
C SER A 221 -17.62 -17.47 -14.90
N ARG A 222 -17.16 -18.51 -15.60
CA ARG A 222 -15.78 -19.00 -15.51
C ARG A 222 -14.79 -17.94 -15.99
N PHE A 223 -15.10 -17.30 -17.12
CA PHE A 223 -14.30 -16.25 -17.71
C PHE A 223 -14.18 -15.04 -16.77
N LEU A 224 -15.30 -14.57 -16.21
CA LEU A 224 -15.30 -13.44 -15.27
C LEU A 224 -14.52 -13.74 -13.98
N LYS A 225 -14.61 -14.97 -13.46
CA LYS A 225 -13.83 -15.40 -12.28
C LYS A 225 -12.34 -15.39 -12.57
N THR A 226 -11.90 -16.03 -13.65
CA THR A 226 -10.48 -16.05 -14.03
C THR A 226 -9.94 -14.64 -14.26
N ARG A 227 -10.72 -13.76 -14.90
CA ARG A 227 -10.33 -12.37 -15.11
C ARG A 227 -10.22 -11.58 -13.79
N ARG A 228 -11.17 -11.76 -12.88
CA ARG A 228 -11.10 -11.18 -11.53
C ARG A 228 -9.84 -11.65 -10.79
N ASP A 229 -9.54 -12.94 -10.85
CA ASP A 229 -8.39 -13.51 -10.15
C ASP A 229 -7.06 -12.95 -10.71
N LYS A 230 -6.94 -12.81 -12.04
CA LYS A 230 -5.79 -12.14 -12.69
C LYS A 230 -5.68 -10.67 -12.28
N LEU A 231 -6.77 -9.91 -12.31
CA LEU A 231 -6.76 -8.50 -11.90
C LEU A 231 -6.39 -8.35 -10.42
N GLN A 232 -6.88 -9.23 -9.57
CA GLN A 232 -6.55 -9.24 -8.15
C GLN A 232 -5.06 -9.54 -7.94
N TYR A 233 -4.50 -10.48 -8.71
CA TYR A 233 -3.07 -10.76 -8.69
C TYR A 233 -2.26 -9.54 -9.14
N MET A 234 -2.60 -8.94 -10.28
CA MET A 234 -1.96 -7.74 -10.82
C MET A 234 -1.95 -6.59 -9.79
N ILE A 235 -3.09 -6.25 -9.18
CA ILE A 235 -3.15 -5.20 -8.15
C ILE A 235 -2.31 -5.56 -6.92
N SER A 236 -2.32 -6.83 -6.51
CA SER A 236 -1.51 -7.27 -5.37
C SER A 236 -0.02 -7.14 -5.68
N HIS A 237 0.36 -7.44 -6.92
CA HIS A 237 1.73 -7.32 -7.42
C HIS A 237 2.17 -5.85 -7.52
N VAL A 238 1.32 -4.97 -8.07
CA VAL A 238 1.54 -3.50 -8.08
C VAL A 238 1.78 -3.01 -6.65
N ASN A 239 0.88 -3.33 -5.71
CA ASN A 239 1.03 -2.90 -4.32
C ASN A 239 2.32 -3.43 -3.67
N ALA A 240 2.77 -4.63 -4.01
CA ALA A 240 4.01 -5.20 -3.50
C ALA A 240 5.25 -4.45 -4.02
N VAL A 241 5.31 -4.16 -5.31
CA VAL A 241 6.42 -3.43 -5.94
C VAL A 241 6.47 -1.99 -5.43
N PHE A 242 5.34 -1.28 -5.42
CA PHE A 242 5.28 0.12 -4.97
C PHE A 242 5.64 0.28 -3.48
N LYS A 243 5.40 -0.73 -2.64
CA LYS A 243 5.82 -0.72 -1.23
C LYS A 243 7.35 -0.76 -1.05
N ARG A 244 8.11 -1.24 -2.04
CA ARG A 244 9.58 -1.26 -2.02
C ARG A 244 10.20 0.08 -2.44
N ILE A 245 9.42 0.97 -3.07
CA ILE A 245 9.93 2.23 -3.62
C ILE A 245 10.03 3.28 -2.51
N ASN A 246 11.25 3.71 -2.20
CA ASN A 246 11.53 4.84 -1.32
C ASN A 246 11.22 6.18 -2.02
N PRO A 247 10.92 7.27 -1.29
CA PRO A 247 10.60 8.57 -1.87
C PRO A 247 11.73 9.16 -2.74
N ASP A 248 12.98 8.78 -2.51
CA ASP A 248 14.11 9.20 -3.36
C ASP A 248 14.19 8.38 -4.66
N LEU A 249 13.85 7.08 -4.59
CA LEU A 249 13.72 6.23 -5.78
C LEU A 249 12.54 6.67 -6.66
N GLU A 250 11.44 7.12 -6.05
CA GLU A 250 10.27 7.64 -6.77
C GLU A 250 10.64 8.84 -7.65
N LYS A 251 11.48 9.75 -7.15
CA LYS A 251 11.97 10.91 -7.91
C LYS A 251 12.85 10.47 -9.09
N LEU A 252 13.75 9.50 -8.88
CA LEU A 252 14.65 9.00 -9.92
C LEU A 252 13.90 8.22 -11.01
N LEU A 253 12.90 7.42 -10.61
CA LEU A 253 12.08 6.61 -11.50
C LEU A 253 10.88 7.36 -12.10
N ALA A 254 10.74 8.66 -11.86
CA ALA A 254 9.54 9.43 -12.18
C ALA A 254 9.06 9.27 -13.63
N VAL A 255 9.98 9.23 -14.60
CA VAL A 255 9.64 9.06 -16.04
C VAL A 255 9.06 7.67 -16.31
N ARG A 256 9.66 6.64 -15.70
CA ARG A 256 9.22 5.26 -15.85
C ARG A 256 7.90 5.01 -15.14
N LEU A 257 7.76 5.53 -13.92
CA LEU A 257 6.51 5.53 -13.17
C LEU A 257 5.40 6.25 -13.94
N TYR A 258 5.69 7.36 -14.60
CA TYR A 258 4.70 8.04 -15.45
C TYR A 258 4.24 7.17 -16.64
N LYS A 259 5.16 6.48 -17.33
CA LYS A 259 4.80 5.53 -18.40
C LYS A 259 3.90 4.42 -17.85
N PHE A 260 4.27 3.85 -16.71
CA PHE A 260 3.48 2.83 -16.00
C PHE A 260 2.09 3.37 -15.64
N TYR A 261 1.99 4.50 -14.95
CA TYR A 261 0.71 5.09 -14.56
C TYR A 261 -0.18 5.40 -15.76
N ARG A 262 0.38 5.85 -16.89
CA ARG A 262 -0.39 6.08 -18.11
C ARG A 262 -1.02 4.80 -18.66
N LEU A 263 -0.33 3.66 -18.57
CA LEU A 263 -0.87 2.36 -18.97
C LEU A 263 -1.86 1.83 -17.93
N TYR A 264 -1.52 1.94 -16.65
CA TYR A 264 -2.31 1.47 -15.53
C TYR A 264 -3.67 2.19 -15.43
N TYR A 265 -3.69 3.52 -15.61
CA TYR A 265 -4.91 4.32 -15.50
C TYR A 265 -5.96 4.00 -16.56
N ARG A 266 -5.60 3.33 -17.67
CA ARG A 266 -6.56 2.86 -18.67
C ARG A 266 -7.60 1.91 -18.06
N GLY A 267 -7.21 1.12 -17.06
CA GLY A 267 -8.11 0.21 -16.34
C GLY A 267 -9.25 0.89 -15.57
N PHE A 268 -9.16 2.20 -15.31
CA PHE A 268 -10.18 2.97 -14.59
C PHE A 268 -11.20 3.63 -15.52
N TYR A 269 -10.90 3.80 -16.81
CA TYR A 269 -11.73 4.61 -17.72
C TYR A 269 -12.03 3.95 -19.07
N GLU A 270 -11.16 3.08 -19.59
CA GLU A 270 -11.25 2.55 -20.96
C GLU A 270 -11.73 1.10 -21.03
N HIS A 271 -11.76 0.38 -19.91
CA HIS A 271 -11.96 -1.06 -19.90
C HIS A 271 -13.15 -1.50 -19.05
N ASP A 272 -14.05 -2.27 -19.68
CA ASP A 272 -15.19 -2.93 -19.05
C ASP A 272 -14.93 -4.44 -18.88
N TRP A 273 -15.73 -5.12 -18.05
CA TRP A 273 -15.62 -6.56 -17.76
C TRP A 273 -15.75 -7.48 -18.97
N TYR A 274 -16.35 -7.01 -20.07
CA TYR A 274 -16.50 -7.77 -21.32
C TYR A 274 -15.54 -7.34 -22.43
N SER A 275 -14.69 -6.33 -22.19
CA SER A 275 -13.73 -5.89 -23.22
C SER A 275 -12.75 -7.00 -23.57
N SER A 276 -12.47 -7.17 -24.86
CA SER A 276 -11.51 -8.13 -25.39
C SER A 276 -10.07 -7.70 -25.18
N LEU A 277 -9.84 -6.39 -25.02
CA LEU A 277 -8.51 -5.80 -24.87
C LEU A 277 -7.94 -5.98 -23.45
N VAL A 278 -8.76 -6.39 -22.48
CA VAL A 278 -8.36 -6.52 -21.08
C VAL A 278 -7.23 -7.53 -20.88
N ASP A 279 -7.29 -8.69 -21.54
CA ASP A 279 -6.24 -9.70 -21.38
C ASP A 279 -4.90 -9.26 -22.01
N GLN A 280 -4.93 -8.39 -23.03
CA GLN A 280 -3.71 -7.78 -23.58
C GLN A 280 -3.20 -6.68 -22.66
N TRP A 281 -4.07 -5.80 -22.20
CA TRP A 281 -3.71 -4.74 -21.26
C TRP A 281 -3.14 -5.29 -19.95
N ILE A 282 -3.71 -6.34 -19.37
CA ILE A 282 -3.16 -7.00 -18.17
C ILE A 282 -1.73 -7.45 -18.43
N LYS A 283 -1.46 -8.09 -19.59
CA LYS A 283 -0.10 -8.51 -19.95
C LYS A 283 0.84 -7.33 -20.12
N GLU A 284 0.42 -6.26 -20.79
CA GLU A 284 1.25 -5.05 -20.97
C GLU A 284 1.59 -4.42 -19.61
N VAL A 285 0.65 -4.42 -18.66
CA VAL A 285 0.89 -3.92 -17.29
C VAL A 285 1.82 -4.85 -16.52
N GLU A 286 1.63 -6.17 -16.62
CA GLU A 286 2.50 -7.17 -15.99
C GLU A 286 3.93 -7.09 -16.55
N GLU A 287 4.12 -6.99 -17.86
CA GLU A 287 5.44 -6.89 -18.50
C GLU A 287 6.21 -5.62 -18.07
N GLU A 288 5.53 -4.47 -18.01
CA GLU A 288 6.15 -3.21 -17.55
C GLU A 288 6.48 -3.26 -16.05
N LEU A 289 5.65 -3.97 -15.26
CA LEU A 289 5.86 -4.16 -13.83
C LEU A 289 7.01 -5.13 -13.54
N ASP A 290 7.08 -6.26 -14.25
CA ASP A 290 8.21 -7.21 -14.18
C ASP A 290 9.52 -6.50 -14.55
N SER A 291 9.50 -5.69 -15.60
CA SER A 291 10.66 -4.91 -16.01
C SER A 291 11.08 -3.89 -14.93
N LEU A 292 10.12 -3.26 -14.25
CA LEU A 292 10.38 -2.37 -13.12
C LEU A 292 10.96 -3.13 -11.91
N GLU A 293 10.40 -4.30 -11.59
CA GLU A 293 10.88 -5.13 -10.49
C GLU A 293 12.31 -5.63 -10.74
N HIS A 294 12.62 -6.08 -11.97
CA HIS A 294 13.97 -6.46 -12.35
C HIS A 294 14.96 -5.32 -12.17
N LEU A 295 14.59 -4.09 -12.56
CA LEU A 295 15.42 -2.91 -12.35
C LEU A 295 15.63 -2.63 -10.86
N LEU A 296 14.57 -2.70 -10.05
CA LEU A 296 14.68 -2.50 -8.60
C LEU A 296 15.57 -3.54 -7.93
N ASN A 297 15.48 -4.82 -8.34
CA ASN A 297 16.35 -5.88 -7.85
C ASN A 297 17.81 -5.62 -8.23
N GLN A 298 18.09 -5.28 -9.49
CA GLN A 298 19.45 -4.92 -9.93
C GLN A 298 20.01 -3.70 -9.19
N ALA A 299 19.18 -2.68 -8.96
CA ALA A 299 19.57 -1.49 -8.23
C ALA A 299 19.87 -1.81 -6.76
N GLN A 300 19.06 -2.68 -6.13
CA GLN A 300 19.30 -3.15 -4.77
C GLN A 300 20.58 -4.00 -4.68
N ASP A 301 20.80 -4.92 -5.62
CA ASP A 301 22.00 -5.74 -5.69
C ASP A 301 23.27 -4.87 -5.81
N LEU A 302 23.26 -3.86 -6.69
CA LEU A 302 24.37 -2.91 -6.83
C LEU A 302 24.62 -2.11 -5.54
N LEU A 303 23.55 -1.68 -4.87
CA LEU A 303 23.65 -0.91 -3.64
C LEU A 303 24.21 -1.73 -2.49
N GLU A 304 23.80 -2.99 -2.35
CA GLU A 304 24.26 -3.89 -1.29
C GLU A 304 25.68 -4.41 -1.56
N THR A 305 25.94 -4.98 -2.74
CA THR A 305 27.20 -5.69 -3.06
C THR A 305 28.34 -4.78 -3.50
N HIS A 306 28.06 -3.74 -4.29
CA HIS A 306 29.13 -2.93 -4.88
C HIS A 306 29.37 -1.60 -4.16
N ILE A 307 28.34 -1.06 -3.49
CA ILE A 307 28.46 0.19 -2.74
C ILE A 307 28.66 -0.11 -1.25
N ASN A 308 27.68 -0.73 -0.59
CA ASN A 308 27.74 -0.93 0.85
C ASN A 308 28.86 -1.91 1.27
N GLU A 309 29.01 -3.07 0.63
CA GLU A 309 30.07 -4.02 0.96
C GLU A 309 31.47 -3.40 0.76
N VAL A 310 31.68 -2.66 -0.33
CA VAL A 310 32.98 -2.02 -0.60
C VAL A 310 33.26 -0.90 0.41
N ILE A 311 32.25 -0.09 0.78
CA ILE A 311 32.39 0.91 1.85
C ILE A 311 32.71 0.23 3.19
N GLU A 312 32.08 -0.90 3.51
CA GLU A 312 32.41 -1.66 4.72
C GLU A 312 33.82 -2.22 4.67
N ARG A 313 34.26 -2.75 3.52
CA ARG A 313 35.64 -3.23 3.30
C ARG A 313 36.65 -2.10 3.48
N ILE A 314 36.39 -0.92 2.93
CA ILE A 314 37.23 0.27 3.15
C ILE A 314 37.30 0.57 4.65
N SER A 315 36.16 0.56 5.34
CA SER A 315 36.09 0.93 6.77
C SER A 315 36.82 -0.02 7.72
N HIS A 316 36.97 -1.28 7.34
CA HIS A 316 37.69 -2.32 8.11
C HIS A 316 39.09 -2.60 7.55
N TYR A 317 39.53 -1.84 6.54
CA TYR A 317 40.85 -2.04 5.95
C TYR A 317 41.94 -1.58 6.92
N ILE A 318 42.83 -2.50 7.27
CA ILE A 318 44.00 -2.23 8.10
C ILE A 318 45.11 -1.71 7.18
N LEU A 319 45.45 -0.41 7.28
CA LEU A 319 46.55 0.16 6.47
C LEU A 319 47.92 -0.36 6.90
N ILE A 320 48.05 -0.86 8.12
CA ILE A 320 49.34 -1.18 8.75
C ILE A 320 49.23 -2.53 9.46
N GLU A 321 49.46 -3.61 8.72
CA GLU A 321 49.81 -4.89 9.35
C GLU A 321 51.32 -4.90 9.64
N LEU A 322 51.65 -4.75 10.92
CA LEU A 322 53.00 -5.01 11.40
C LEU A 322 53.24 -6.53 11.33
N PRO A 323 54.31 -7.01 10.67
CA PRO A 323 54.63 -8.43 10.69
C PRO A 323 54.79 -8.88 12.14
N GLU A 324 54.00 -9.85 12.58
CA GLU A 324 54.35 -10.57 13.81
C GLU A 324 55.73 -11.18 13.61
N PRO A 325 56.63 -11.09 14.60
CA PRO A 325 57.96 -11.65 14.49
C PRO A 325 57.84 -13.16 14.34
N THR A 326 57.80 -13.64 13.10
CA THR A 326 57.75 -15.06 12.78
C THR A 326 59.15 -15.61 12.98
N ASP A 327 59.23 -16.72 13.71
CA ASP A 327 60.45 -17.48 13.97
C ASP A 327 61.24 -17.69 12.67
N ILE A 328 62.39 -17.01 12.57
CA ILE A 328 63.70 -17.25 11.92
C ILE A 328 63.80 -18.10 10.62
N GLN A 329 62.83 -18.94 10.24
CA GLN A 329 62.94 -19.91 9.14
C GLN A 329 62.27 -19.46 7.83
N GLU A 330 61.24 -18.62 7.83
CA GLU A 330 60.61 -18.15 6.58
C GLU A 330 61.36 -16.96 5.93
N ALA A 331 62.12 -16.19 6.71
CA ALA A 331 62.95 -15.10 6.20
C ALA A 331 64.07 -15.59 5.26
N ASP A 332 64.53 -16.84 5.42
CA ASP A 332 65.54 -17.45 4.55
C ASP A 332 64.96 -17.85 3.17
N GLN A 333 63.64 -18.07 3.05
CA GLN A 333 63.01 -18.40 1.76
C GLN A 333 62.65 -17.16 0.92
N ALA A 334 62.46 -15.99 1.54
CA ALA A 334 62.20 -14.74 0.83
C ALA A 334 63.43 -14.18 0.08
N LEU A 335 64.63 -14.69 0.37
CA LEU A 335 65.88 -14.26 -0.29
C LEU A 335 66.04 -14.76 -1.75
N ILE A 336 65.14 -15.61 -2.26
CA ILE A 336 65.26 -16.20 -3.61
C ILE A 336 64.28 -15.56 -4.63
N SER A 337 63.39 -14.65 -4.24
CA SER A 337 62.36 -14.10 -5.15
C SER A 337 62.40 -12.58 -5.38
N ASP A 338 63.47 -11.87 -4.99
CA ASP A 338 63.63 -10.45 -5.36
C ASP A 338 64.24 -10.33 -6.78
N CYS A 339 63.44 -10.71 -7.77
CA CYS A 339 63.58 -10.31 -9.17
C CYS A 339 62.19 -9.93 -9.68
N ASP A 340 61.68 -8.76 -9.27
CA ASP A 340 60.64 -8.03 -10.00
C ASP A 340 60.50 -6.59 -9.46
N ILE A 341 61.46 -5.74 -9.80
CA ILE A 341 61.27 -4.28 -9.83
C ILE A 341 61.77 -3.78 -11.18
N THR A 342 60.95 -3.97 -12.21
CA THR A 342 61.10 -3.26 -13.48
C THR A 342 59.74 -3.04 -14.15
N TYR A 343 58.75 -2.48 -13.43
CA TYR A 343 57.54 -1.97 -14.08
C TYR A 343 56.89 -0.82 -13.30
N SER A 344 57.57 0.32 -13.23
CA SER A 344 56.95 1.62 -12.89
C SER A 344 57.79 2.80 -13.39
N GLY A 345 58.37 2.66 -14.59
CA GLY A 345 59.21 3.69 -15.23
C GLY A 345 58.58 4.44 -16.39
N GLN A 346 57.29 4.25 -16.71
CA GLN A 346 56.72 4.76 -17.97
C GLN A 346 55.60 5.82 -17.87
N ILE A 347 55.18 6.29 -16.69
CA ILE A 347 54.10 7.30 -16.61
C ILE A 347 54.56 8.70 -16.12
N LEU A 348 55.84 8.91 -15.78
CA LEU A 348 56.31 10.24 -15.38
C LEU A 348 57.59 10.67 -16.10
N ASN A 349 57.54 10.70 -17.44
CA ASN A 349 58.60 11.30 -18.25
C ASN A 349 58.03 12.23 -19.34
N GLN A 350 57.35 13.28 -18.91
CA GLN A 350 57.39 14.56 -19.63
C GLN A 350 57.64 15.67 -18.62
N ARG A 351 58.78 16.35 -18.79
CA ARG A 351 59.32 17.45 -17.97
C ARG A 351 59.91 17.04 -16.62
N THR A 352 61.19 16.66 -16.65
CA THR A 352 62.27 17.43 -16.00
C THR A 352 63.61 16.78 -16.33
N ARG A 353 64.46 17.49 -17.07
CA ARG A 353 65.87 17.12 -17.24
C ARG A 353 66.62 17.59 -15.99
N SER A 354 66.92 16.68 -15.08
CA SER A 354 68.06 16.83 -14.17
C SER A 354 68.57 15.45 -13.76
N VAL A 355 69.73 15.09 -14.30
CA VAL A 355 70.51 13.92 -13.91
C VAL A 355 71.03 14.15 -12.49
N GLY A 356 70.46 13.45 -11.52
CA GLY A 356 70.92 13.39 -10.13
C GLY A 356 71.37 11.97 -9.79
N ARG A 357 72.60 11.85 -9.29
CA ARG A 357 73.32 10.60 -9.00
C ARG A 357 72.53 9.64 -8.10
N ILE A 358 72.47 8.37 -8.50
CA ILE A 358 72.04 7.23 -7.69
C ILE A 358 73.14 6.96 -6.64
N SER A 359 72.90 7.34 -5.38
CA SER A 359 73.75 6.94 -4.27
C SER A 359 73.34 5.56 -3.78
N THR A 360 74.13 4.56 -4.15
CA THR A 360 74.17 3.23 -3.54
C THR A 360 74.54 3.36 -2.06
N LEU A 361 73.58 3.19 -1.15
CA LEU A 361 73.84 3.07 0.28
C LEU A 361 73.98 1.59 0.65
N TYR A 362 75.14 1.28 1.22
CA TYR A 362 75.50 0.02 1.86
C TYR A 362 74.37 -0.53 2.73
N ARG A 363 73.99 -1.79 2.49
CA ARG A 363 73.15 -2.61 3.38
C ARG A 363 74.08 -3.31 4.37
N SER A 364 73.88 -3.14 5.67
CA SER A 364 74.55 -3.95 6.67
C SER A 364 73.98 -5.38 6.63
N PRO A 365 74.83 -6.41 6.60
CA PRO A 365 74.43 -7.79 6.86
C PRO A 365 74.40 -7.98 8.38
N TRP A 366 73.31 -8.50 8.95
CA TRP A 366 73.26 -9.41 10.12
C TRP A 366 71.86 -9.42 10.75
N LYS A 367 71.46 -10.63 11.13
CA LYS A 367 70.30 -11.05 11.92
C LYS A 367 70.19 -10.24 13.22
N SER A 368 69.12 -9.47 13.38
CA SER A 368 68.66 -8.98 14.68
C SER A 368 67.14 -8.86 14.66
N SER A 369 66.52 -9.38 15.70
CA SER A 369 65.08 -9.34 15.98
C SER A 369 64.55 -7.94 16.33
N ALA A 370 65.40 -6.92 16.26
CA ALA A 370 65.06 -5.53 16.53
C ALA A 370 65.06 -4.74 15.23
N TRP A 371 63.94 -4.07 14.93
CA TRP A 371 63.81 -3.21 13.78
C TRP A 371 64.67 -1.95 13.98
N ASP A 372 65.51 -1.60 13.00
CA ASP A 372 66.08 -0.25 12.92
C ASP A 372 64.94 0.75 12.68
N VAL A 373 64.95 1.89 13.38
CA VAL A 373 63.94 2.95 13.23
C VAL A 373 63.83 3.40 11.78
N TYR A 374 64.97 3.42 11.06
CA TYR A 374 64.98 3.78 9.64
C TYR A 374 64.27 2.73 8.76
N ASP A 375 64.49 1.43 9.02
CA ASP A 375 63.83 0.35 8.29
C ASP A 375 62.34 0.22 8.65
N LEU A 376 61.98 0.47 9.91
CA LEU A 376 60.59 0.54 10.39
C LEU A 376 59.81 1.67 9.72
N VAL A 377 60.36 2.89 9.70
CA VAL A 377 59.75 4.03 9.01
C VAL A 377 59.63 3.76 7.52
N ARG A 378 60.63 3.12 6.90
CA ARG A 378 60.58 2.76 5.48
C ARG A 378 59.49 1.72 5.19
N VAL A 379 59.32 0.70 6.03
CA VAL A 379 58.29 -0.34 5.87
C VAL A 379 56.89 0.22 6.13
N ILE A 380 56.70 1.01 7.19
CA ILE A 380 55.43 1.70 7.46
C ILE A 380 55.11 2.63 6.29
N HIS A 381 56.07 3.41 5.79
CA HIS A 381 55.85 4.29 4.65
C HIS A 381 55.48 3.51 3.36
N ARG A 382 56.16 2.39 3.09
CA ARG A 382 55.84 1.53 1.94
C ARG A 382 54.45 0.91 2.05
N ARG A 383 54.08 0.40 3.22
CA ARG A 383 52.79 -0.24 3.49
C ARG A 383 51.63 0.75 3.51
N THR A 384 51.81 1.91 4.13
CA THR A 384 50.83 3.01 4.09
C THR A 384 50.62 3.52 2.68
N LEU A 385 51.66 3.60 1.85
CA LEU A 385 51.52 3.95 0.43
C LEU A 385 50.75 2.87 -0.34
N GLN A 386 51.02 1.58 -0.10
CA GLN A 386 50.27 0.48 -0.70
C GLN A 386 48.80 0.47 -0.26
N GLY A 387 48.52 0.57 1.04
CA GLY A 387 47.16 0.66 1.58
C GLY A 387 46.41 1.89 1.07
N ALA A 388 47.09 3.04 0.94
CA ALA A 388 46.50 4.23 0.33
C ALA A 388 46.13 4.02 -1.14
N THR A 389 46.98 3.32 -1.93
CA THR A 389 46.64 2.98 -3.32
C THR A 389 45.46 2.02 -3.42
N GLU A 390 45.36 1.04 -2.52
CA GLU A 390 44.24 0.08 -2.51
C GLU A 390 42.92 0.74 -2.09
N ILE A 391 42.94 1.59 -1.07
CA ILE A 391 41.78 2.39 -0.66
C ILE A 391 41.34 3.34 -1.79
N GLN A 392 42.30 3.94 -2.50
CA GLN A 392 42.00 4.80 -3.65
C GLN A 392 41.30 4.02 -4.77
N LEU A 393 41.78 2.81 -5.09
CA LEU A 393 41.15 1.93 -6.09
C LEU A 393 39.73 1.51 -5.65
N MET A 394 39.54 1.13 -4.39
CA MET A 394 38.23 0.80 -3.84
C MET A 394 37.28 2.00 -3.88
N SER A 395 37.77 3.21 -3.55
CA SER A 395 36.98 4.44 -3.60
C SER A 395 36.55 4.79 -5.04
N GLN A 396 37.43 4.61 -6.02
CA GLN A 396 37.08 4.75 -7.44
C GLN A 396 36.04 3.71 -7.88
N SER A 397 36.17 2.46 -7.40
CA SER A 397 35.16 1.43 -7.67
C SER A 397 33.79 1.78 -7.10
N VAL A 398 33.72 2.41 -5.92
CA VAL A 398 32.45 2.88 -5.32
C VAL A 398 31.86 4.01 -6.17
N GLU A 399 32.68 4.95 -6.64
CA GLU A 399 32.22 6.04 -7.51
C GLU A 399 31.69 5.50 -8.84
N GLU A 400 32.39 4.57 -9.48
CA GLU A 400 31.90 3.91 -10.70
C GLU A 400 30.60 3.14 -10.46
N ALA A 401 30.49 2.42 -9.34
CA ALA A 401 29.27 1.69 -8.97
C ALA A 401 28.09 2.63 -8.70
N ALA A 402 28.32 3.75 -8.00
CA ALA A 402 27.31 4.77 -7.75
C ALA A 402 26.82 5.41 -9.06
N ASN A 403 27.73 5.70 -9.99
CA ASN A 403 27.39 6.18 -11.33
C ASN A 403 26.58 5.14 -12.11
N ARG A 404 26.94 3.86 -12.06
CA ARG A 404 26.16 2.77 -12.69
C ARG A 404 24.76 2.65 -12.09
N TYR A 405 24.63 2.72 -10.76
CA TYR A 405 23.36 2.70 -10.04
C TYR A 405 22.42 3.83 -10.48
N ILE A 406 22.95 5.06 -10.55
CA ILE A 406 22.17 6.22 -10.99
C ILE A 406 21.82 6.13 -12.47
N ASN A 407 22.77 5.75 -13.33
CA ASN A 407 22.51 5.60 -14.76
C ASN A 407 21.46 4.51 -15.05
N MET A 408 21.42 3.46 -14.23
CA MET A 408 20.39 2.42 -14.32
C MET A 408 19.01 2.96 -13.94
N LEU A 409 18.89 3.69 -12.82
CA LEU A 409 17.62 4.26 -12.34
C LEU A 409 17.13 5.42 -13.21
N ALA A 410 18.04 6.30 -13.63
CA ALA A 410 17.74 7.49 -14.42
C ALA A 410 17.86 7.27 -15.94
N GLY A 411 18.14 6.04 -16.41
CA GLY A 411 18.33 5.75 -17.84
C GLY A 411 17.14 6.16 -18.70
N ASP A 412 15.91 5.87 -18.23
CA ASP A 412 14.67 6.29 -18.87
C ASP A 412 14.50 7.82 -18.91
N PHE A 413 14.99 8.51 -17.88
CA PHE A 413 14.98 9.96 -17.79
C PHE A 413 15.97 10.58 -18.79
N TYR A 414 17.21 10.06 -18.89
CA TYR A 414 18.18 10.53 -19.87
C TYR A 414 17.70 10.36 -21.32
N GLN A 415 17.06 9.22 -21.63
CA GLN A 415 16.45 9.02 -22.95
C GLN A 415 15.30 10.01 -23.21
N HIS A 416 14.50 10.32 -22.19
CA HIS A 416 13.42 11.29 -22.31
C HIS A 416 13.96 12.71 -22.56
N VAL A 417 15.00 13.11 -21.84
CA VAL A 417 15.70 14.41 -22.02
C VAL A 417 16.31 14.50 -23.42
N GLN A 418 17.00 13.46 -23.91
CA GLN A 418 17.58 13.45 -25.26
C GLN A 418 16.53 13.60 -26.37
N ARG A 419 15.40 12.88 -26.26
CA ARG A 419 14.29 13.02 -27.23
C ARG A 419 13.68 14.43 -27.19
N PHE A 420 13.69 15.08 -26.04
CA PHE A 420 13.21 16.45 -25.90
C PHE A 420 14.18 17.45 -26.55
N GLU A 421 15.48 17.33 -26.30
CA GLU A 421 16.49 18.18 -26.94
C GLU A 421 16.45 18.08 -28.46
N GLN A 422 16.23 16.88 -29.01
CA GLN A 422 16.04 16.68 -30.44
C GLN A 422 14.76 17.35 -30.96
N ARG A 423 13.66 17.29 -30.21
CA ARG A 423 12.39 17.93 -30.57
C ARG A 423 12.48 19.45 -30.48
N GLY A 424 13.17 20.00 -29.47
CA GLY A 424 13.41 21.43 -29.33
C GLY A 424 14.34 22.01 -30.40
N LYS A 425 15.32 21.22 -30.87
CA LYS A 425 16.15 21.59 -32.03
C LYS A 425 15.34 21.62 -33.32
N SER A 426 14.46 20.65 -33.55
CA SER A 426 13.57 20.62 -34.73
C SER A 426 12.58 21.80 -34.82
N TYR A 427 12.18 22.40 -33.69
CA TYR A 427 11.34 23.60 -33.70
C TYR A 427 12.16 24.89 -33.92
N ARG A 428 13.38 24.98 -33.38
CA ARG A 428 14.27 26.12 -33.62
C ARG A 428 14.82 26.16 -35.05
N GLU A 429 15.10 25.00 -35.63
CA GLU A 429 15.52 24.90 -37.05
C GLU A 429 14.40 25.26 -38.03
N PHE A 430 13.13 25.23 -37.60
CA PHE A 430 11.98 25.69 -38.40
C PHE A 430 11.80 27.22 -38.33
N ASP A 431 12.01 27.82 -37.15
CA ASP A 431 12.00 29.29 -36.98
C ASP A 431 13.21 29.98 -37.69
N ASP A 432 14.38 29.33 -37.73
CA ASP A 432 15.58 29.89 -38.38
C ASP A 432 15.54 29.85 -39.93
N GLN A 433 14.56 29.16 -40.52
CA GLN A 433 14.36 29.12 -41.98
C GLN A 433 13.40 30.20 -42.50
N ASP A 434 12.46 30.67 -41.68
CA ASP A 434 11.51 31.73 -42.06
C ASP A 434 12.10 33.16 -41.92
N GLU A 435 13.25 33.32 -41.27
CA GLU A 435 13.88 34.65 -41.07
C GLU A 435 14.93 35.03 -42.15
N LYS A 436 15.12 34.21 -43.20
CA LYS A 436 16.14 34.45 -44.25
C LYS A 436 15.64 34.67 -45.67
N ASP A 437 14.34 34.57 -45.92
CA ASP A 437 13.76 34.79 -47.26
C ASP A 437 12.72 35.94 -47.26
N GLU A 438 13.18 37.18 -47.07
CA GLU A 438 12.50 38.36 -47.63
C GLU A 438 13.49 39.22 -48.46
N PRO A 439 13.29 39.36 -49.79
CA PRO A 439 13.99 40.34 -50.59
C PRO A 439 13.21 41.66 -50.71
N HIS A 440 13.95 42.76 -50.60
CA HIS A 440 13.49 44.15 -50.73
C HIS A 440 12.97 44.58 -52.13
N SER A 441 12.15 45.65 -52.11
CA SER A 441 11.79 46.64 -53.15
C SER A 441 10.50 46.35 -53.97
N ALA A 442 9.63 47.30 -54.34
CA ALA A 442 9.69 48.76 -54.42
C ALA A 442 8.27 49.40 -54.40
N ALA A 443 8.25 50.72 -54.28
CA ALA A 443 7.14 51.65 -54.06
C ALA A 443 5.97 51.67 -55.07
N HIS A 444 4.78 52.07 -54.60
CA HIS A 444 3.97 53.10 -55.25
C HIS A 444 2.97 53.76 -54.28
N ASN A 445 3.05 55.09 -54.16
CA ASN A 445 2.03 55.96 -53.56
C ASN A 445 0.87 56.16 -54.57
N ASP A 446 -0.37 56.25 -54.09
CA ASP A 446 -1.28 57.34 -54.48
C ASP A 446 -2.49 57.46 -53.53
N ASP A 447 -2.84 58.71 -53.20
CA ASP A 447 -4.00 59.15 -52.42
C ASP A 447 -5.23 59.31 -53.33
N THR A 448 -6.43 58.87 -52.92
CA THR A 448 -7.71 59.61 -53.17
C THR A 448 -8.90 59.00 -52.40
N ASP A 449 -9.29 59.69 -51.33
CA ASP A 449 -10.61 60.21 -50.97
C ASP A 449 -11.95 59.66 -51.59
N LYS A 450 -12.91 59.40 -50.67
CA LYS A 450 -14.38 59.62 -50.70
C LYS A 450 -15.43 58.48 -50.89
N LEU A 451 -16.14 58.28 -49.77
CA LEU A 451 -17.61 58.22 -49.53
C LEU A 451 -18.46 56.96 -49.83
N THR A 452 -19.31 56.69 -48.82
CA THR A 452 -20.67 56.06 -48.82
C THR A 452 -20.73 54.55 -49.01
N ASP A 453 -21.55 53.76 -48.31
CA ASP A 453 -22.59 53.93 -47.28
C ASP A 453 -22.95 52.50 -46.78
N ALA A 454 -23.69 52.42 -45.67
CA ALA A 454 -24.48 51.29 -45.17
C ALA A 454 -23.78 50.18 -44.35
N GLY A 455 -23.75 50.41 -43.04
CA GLY A 455 -24.71 49.74 -42.15
C GLY A 455 -24.26 48.48 -41.39
N GLY A 456 -24.13 48.62 -40.06
CA GLY A 456 -24.30 47.49 -39.13
C GLY A 456 -23.44 47.56 -37.87
N HIS A 457 -23.83 48.38 -36.89
CA HIS A 457 -23.15 48.48 -35.58
C HIS A 457 -24.14 48.24 -34.42
N TYR A 458 -23.65 47.57 -33.36
CA TYR A 458 -24.12 47.51 -31.95
C TYR A 458 -25.15 46.44 -31.57
N SER A 459 -24.81 45.43 -30.74
CA SER A 459 -24.39 45.39 -29.32
C SER A 459 -25.51 44.95 -28.36
N LEU A 460 -25.12 44.04 -27.46
CA LEU A 460 -25.55 43.85 -26.07
C LEU A 460 -27.05 43.73 -25.74
N LEU A 461 -27.42 42.58 -25.16
CA LEU A 461 -28.35 42.51 -24.03
C LEU A 461 -27.97 41.34 -23.13
N ASP A 462 -27.48 41.67 -21.93
CA ASP A 462 -27.54 40.81 -20.76
C ASP A 462 -28.99 40.45 -20.45
N ASN A 463 -29.26 39.19 -20.10
CA ASN A 463 -30.18 38.94 -18.98
C ASN A 463 -29.95 37.59 -18.31
N ARG A 464 -29.75 37.70 -17.00
CA ARG A 464 -29.69 36.63 -16.00
C ARG A 464 -31.04 35.93 -15.92
N THR A 465 -31.04 34.61 -15.75
CA THR A 465 -31.74 33.86 -14.68
C THR A 465 -31.77 32.36 -15.02
N ALA A 466 -30.94 31.55 -14.33
CA ALA A 466 -31.29 30.17 -13.98
C ALA A 466 -30.30 29.64 -12.93
N SER A 467 -30.86 29.41 -11.76
CA SER A 467 -30.28 28.79 -10.59
C SER A 467 -29.96 27.30 -10.79
N SER A 468 -28.78 26.89 -10.29
CA SER A 468 -28.58 25.69 -9.47
C SER A 468 -29.09 24.33 -10.01
N LEU A 469 -28.21 23.60 -10.70
CA LEU A 469 -28.12 22.14 -10.56
C LEU A 469 -26.65 21.70 -10.69
N HIS A 470 -26.20 20.93 -9.68
CA HIS A 470 -24.86 20.41 -9.51
C HIS A 470 -24.34 19.67 -10.76
N ARG A 471 -23.22 20.13 -11.30
CA ARG A 471 -22.37 19.34 -12.22
C ARG A 471 -21.57 18.30 -11.41
N PRO A 472 -21.38 17.09 -11.95
CA PRO A 472 -20.56 16.06 -11.30
C PRO A 472 -19.12 16.57 -11.19
N THR A 473 -18.51 16.30 -10.05
CA THR A 473 -17.12 16.64 -9.75
C THR A 473 -16.21 15.91 -10.74
N GLU A 474 -15.77 16.61 -11.78
CA GLU A 474 -14.70 16.14 -12.65
C GLU A 474 -13.45 15.93 -11.80
N VAL A 475 -13.01 14.67 -11.73
CA VAL A 475 -11.69 14.31 -11.23
C VAL A 475 -10.67 15.01 -12.13
N ARG A 476 -9.93 15.98 -11.56
CA ARG A 476 -8.83 16.66 -12.26
C ARG A 476 -7.73 15.65 -12.58
N ILE A 477 -7.73 15.16 -13.82
CA ILE A 477 -6.57 14.54 -14.44
C ILE A 477 -5.54 15.66 -14.66
N PRO A 478 -4.27 15.54 -14.22
CA PRO A 478 -3.32 16.67 -14.19
C PRO A 478 -2.84 17.18 -15.55
N PHE A 479 -3.27 16.58 -16.66
CA PHE A 479 -2.80 16.95 -18.00
C PHE A 479 -3.94 16.91 -19.00
N THR A 480 -4.74 17.98 -19.04
CA THR A 480 -5.44 18.35 -20.26
C THR A 480 -5.38 19.86 -20.46
N THR A 481 -4.80 20.23 -21.61
CA THR A 481 -5.11 21.42 -22.41
C THR A 481 -4.80 22.80 -21.79
N THR A 482 -3.52 23.14 -21.71
CA THR A 482 -3.04 24.51 -22.00
C THR A 482 -1.74 24.44 -22.79
N HIS A 483 -1.80 24.69 -24.10
CA HIS A 483 -0.59 24.96 -24.90
C HIS A 483 0.09 26.24 -24.36
N GLY A 484 1.37 26.18 -24.00
CA GLY A 484 2.17 27.36 -23.65
C GLY A 484 3.31 27.12 -22.64
N ALA A 485 4.22 28.11 -22.58
CA ALA A 485 5.47 28.17 -21.78
C ALA A 485 5.37 27.74 -20.31
N SER A 486 4.16 27.73 -19.73
CA SER A 486 3.90 27.29 -18.34
C SER A 486 4.07 25.78 -18.13
N GLU A 487 3.76 24.92 -19.12
CA GLU A 487 4.06 23.48 -19.00
C GLU A 487 5.56 23.21 -19.15
N GLU A 488 6.23 23.95 -20.02
CA GLU A 488 7.67 23.81 -20.25
C GLU A 488 8.47 24.23 -19.02
N GLU A 489 8.06 25.32 -18.37
CA GLU A 489 8.63 25.75 -17.09
C GLU A 489 8.38 24.72 -15.97
N ARG A 490 7.19 24.10 -15.89
CA ARG A 490 6.92 23.02 -14.93
C ARG A 490 7.77 21.78 -15.19
N ARG A 491 7.97 21.41 -16.46
CA ARG A 491 8.80 20.26 -16.87
C ARG A 491 10.28 20.53 -16.63
N GLN A 492 10.76 21.76 -16.89
CA GLN A 492 12.12 22.19 -16.58
C GLN A 492 12.36 22.18 -15.06
N LYS A 493 11.40 22.64 -14.25
CA LYS A 493 11.45 22.55 -12.78
C LYS A 493 11.52 21.10 -12.29
N LEU A 494 10.74 20.19 -12.88
CA LEU A 494 10.80 18.77 -12.56
C LEU A 494 12.17 18.16 -12.91
N THR A 495 12.67 18.49 -14.11
CA THR A 495 13.98 18.04 -14.61
C THR A 495 15.11 18.52 -13.69
N ALA A 496 15.10 19.80 -13.31
CA ALA A 496 16.06 20.37 -12.35
C ALA A 496 15.98 19.69 -10.97
N LYS A 497 14.77 19.34 -10.51
CA LYS A 497 14.58 18.63 -9.25
C LYS A 497 15.13 17.21 -9.28
N ILE A 498 15.00 16.50 -10.41
CA ILE A 498 15.56 15.17 -10.60
C ILE A 498 17.10 15.24 -10.60
N TYR A 499 17.69 16.19 -11.34
CA TYR A 499 19.15 16.41 -11.32
C TYR A 499 19.68 16.77 -9.92
N ALA A 500 18.98 17.63 -9.18
CA ALA A 500 19.35 17.95 -7.80
C ALA A 500 19.31 16.72 -6.89
N THR A 501 18.32 15.83 -7.09
CA THR A 501 18.22 14.57 -6.32
C THR A 501 19.37 13.61 -6.69
N ILE A 502 19.75 13.53 -7.96
CA ILE A 502 20.90 12.74 -8.43
C ILE A 502 22.18 13.21 -7.75
N ASP A 503 22.44 14.52 -7.78
CA ASP A 503 23.63 15.11 -7.16
C ASP A 503 23.67 14.89 -5.66
N GLU A 504 22.52 14.96 -4.98
CA GLU A 504 22.40 14.68 -3.54
C GLU A 504 22.76 13.23 -3.21
N GLN A 505 22.28 12.26 -4.02
CA GLN A 505 22.62 10.84 -3.82
C GLN A 505 24.10 10.56 -4.07
N LEU A 506 24.70 11.12 -5.13
CA LEU A 506 26.15 11.00 -5.36
C LEU A 506 26.97 11.59 -4.21
N ARG A 507 26.59 12.78 -3.72
CA ARG A 507 27.24 13.39 -2.56
C ARG A 507 27.13 12.53 -1.31
N ASN A 508 25.98 11.90 -1.09
CA ASN A 508 25.79 11.00 0.06
C ASN A 508 26.72 9.78 -0.02
N PHE A 509 26.81 9.11 -1.18
CA PHE A 509 27.76 8.00 -1.37
C PHE A 509 29.21 8.45 -1.23
N GLY A 510 29.56 9.62 -1.77
CA GLY A 510 30.88 10.22 -1.61
C GLY A 510 31.23 10.48 -0.13
N GLN A 511 30.31 11.09 0.63
CA GLN A 511 30.51 11.36 2.06
C GLN A 511 30.69 10.07 2.85
N ARG A 512 29.85 9.05 2.63
CA ARG A 512 29.98 7.74 3.28
C ARG A 512 31.33 7.07 2.99
N THR A 513 31.84 7.23 1.78
CA THR A 513 33.17 6.72 1.40
C THR A 513 34.27 7.46 2.16
N VAL A 514 34.21 8.79 2.23
CA VAL A 514 35.17 9.59 3.01
C VAL A 514 35.15 9.22 4.48
N ASP A 515 33.97 9.06 5.08
CA ASP A 515 33.84 8.68 6.49
C ASP A 515 34.43 7.27 6.75
N ALA A 516 34.24 6.34 5.81
CA ALA A 516 34.86 5.01 5.88
C ALA A 516 36.39 5.07 5.79
N VAL A 517 36.95 5.89 4.90
CA VAL A 517 38.40 6.11 4.81
C VAL A 517 38.94 6.71 6.10
N ILE A 518 38.27 7.72 6.66
CA ILE A 518 38.65 8.32 7.94
C ILE A 518 38.67 7.27 9.05
N LYS A 519 37.68 6.36 9.08
CA LYS A 519 37.62 5.26 10.05
C LYS A 519 38.78 4.28 9.87
N ALA A 520 39.14 3.92 8.64
CA ALA A 520 40.27 3.04 8.33
C ALA A 520 41.63 3.64 8.75
N VAL A 521 41.81 4.94 8.46
CA VAL A 521 43.02 5.67 8.87
C VAL A 521 43.11 5.77 10.39
N ARG A 522 41.99 6.07 11.06
CA ARG A 522 41.93 6.17 12.52
C ARG A 522 42.25 4.85 13.20
N THR A 523 41.65 3.74 12.75
CA THR A 523 41.92 2.40 13.30
C THR A 523 43.38 2.00 13.11
N SER A 524 43.96 2.27 11.95
CA SER A 524 45.38 2.01 11.68
C SER A 524 46.31 2.86 12.56
N LEU A 525 45.97 4.14 12.80
CA LEU A 525 46.72 4.99 13.73
C LEU A 525 46.59 4.52 15.18
N GLU A 526 45.42 4.02 15.58
CA GLU A 526 45.19 3.43 16.90
C GLU A 526 45.99 2.13 17.10
N GLU A 527 46.12 1.29 16.07
CA GLU A 527 46.98 0.10 16.11
C GLU A 527 48.47 0.45 16.23
N VAL A 528 48.94 1.40 15.42
CA VAL A 528 50.30 1.96 15.57
C VAL A 528 50.50 2.46 16.99
N TRP A 529 49.56 3.26 17.50
CA TRP A 529 49.65 3.78 18.86
C TRP A 529 49.60 2.66 19.91
N ARG A 530 48.85 1.58 19.70
CA ARG A 530 48.85 0.41 20.59
C ARG A 530 50.20 -0.31 20.61
N HIS A 531 50.87 -0.43 19.46
CA HIS A 531 52.19 -1.05 19.38
C HIS A 531 53.31 -0.16 19.96
N PHE A 532 53.29 1.16 19.72
CA PHE A 532 54.30 2.09 20.22
C PHE A 532 53.99 2.66 21.62
N GLY A 533 52.76 2.55 22.08
CA GLY A 533 52.27 3.04 23.37
C GLY A 533 52.58 2.11 24.54
N MET A 534 53.21 0.95 24.30
CA MET A 534 53.75 0.13 25.38
C MET A 534 54.92 0.88 26.05
N ARG A 535 54.94 0.86 27.40
CA ARG A 535 55.88 1.60 28.26
C ARG A 535 57.36 1.41 27.90
N GLU A 536 57.69 0.30 27.24
CA GLU A 536 59.02 -0.11 26.81
C GLU A 536 59.50 0.59 25.52
N ALA A 537 58.62 0.80 24.53
CA ALA A 537 58.95 1.52 23.29
C ALA A 537 59.13 3.03 23.52
N SER A 538 58.35 3.61 24.44
CA SER A 538 58.52 5.01 24.88
C SER A 538 59.84 5.27 25.61
N GLY A 539 60.36 4.25 26.31
CA GLY A 539 61.69 4.31 26.94
C GLY A 539 62.82 4.34 25.90
N LEU A 540 62.75 3.49 24.88
CA LEU A 540 63.75 3.39 23.80
C LEU A 540 63.75 4.61 22.87
N LEU A 541 62.59 5.22 22.59
CA LEU A 541 62.49 6.43 21.76
C LEU A 541 62.96 7.71 22.47
N LYS A 542 63.07 7.70 23.80
CA LYS A 542 63.60 8.84 24.58
C LYS A 542 65.10 9.05 24.36
N ASP A 543 65.81 7.99 23.98
CA ASP A 543 67.26 7.97 23.78
C ASP A 543 67.69 8.19 22.32
N VAL A 544 66.75 8.43 21.40
CA VAL A 544 67.05 8.73 19.99
C VAL A 544 66.94 10.25 19.75
N PRO A 545 68.07 10.97 19.61
CA PRO A 545 68.02 12.40 19.30
C PRO A 545 67.54 12.62 17.85
N VAL A 546 66.49 13.41 17.70
CA VAL A 546 65.90 13.74 16.39
C VAL A 546 66.89 14.56 15.56
N GLY A 547 67.39 13.99 14.45
CA GLY A 547 68.02 14.76 13.37
C GLY A 547 69.55 14.75 13.24
N GLN A 548 70.31 13.88 13.93
CA GLN A 548 71.73 13.67 13.63
C GLN A 548 72.01 12.25 13.15
N LYS A 549 72.86 12.11 12.11
CA LYS A 549 73.47 10.83 11.74
C LYS A 549 74.23 10.30 12.95
N VAL A 550 73.83 9.14 13.46
CA VAL A 550 74.62 8.41 14.44
C VAL A 550 75.91 7.98 13.74
N ASN A 551 77.00 8.70 14.01
CA ASN A 551 78.33 8.28 13.63
C ASN A 551 78.64 7.01 14.44
N ALA A 552 78.77 5.87 13.75
CA ALA A 552 79.22 4.60 14.30
C ALA A 552 80.72 4.63 14.71
N GLY A 553 81.15 5.67 15.42
CA GLY A 553 82.55 5.91 15.78
C GLY A 553 82.80 6.22 17.26
N GLN A 554 81.77 6.48 18.07
CA GLN A 554 81.96 6.95 19.46
C GLN A 554 81.16 6.23 20.55
N CYS A 555 80.54 5.08 20.26
CA CYS A 555 80.11 4.12 21.30
C CYS A 555 81.10 2.95 21.45
N ARG A 556 82.40 3.26 21.40
CA ARG A 556 83.49 2.39 21.90
C ARG A 556 84.18 3.12 23.03
N LEU A 557 83.51 3.24 24.17
CA LEU A 557 84.09 3.45 25.49
C LEU A 557 82.92 3.66 26.45
N LEU A 558 82.69 2.63 27.27
CA LEU A 558 81.82 2.50 28.45
C LEU A 558 80.99 1.22 28.32
N MET A 559 81.65 0.11 28.66
CA MET A 559 81.14 -1.18 29.16
C MET A 559 82.16 -2.29 28.87
N ILE A 560 83.42 -2.07 29.26
CA ILE A 560 84.30 -3.13 29.75
C ILE A 560 84.79 -2.63 31.10
N GLU A 561 84.03 -2.95 32.14
CA GLU A 561 84.49 -3.21 33.51
C GLU A 561 83.25 -3.50 34.38
N SER A 562 82.78 -4.75 34.34
CA SER A 562 82.16 -5.44 35.49
C SER A 562 81.92 -6.91 35.17
N ALA A 563 83.02 -7.68 35.18
CA ALA A 563 83.14 -9.07 35.67
C ALA A 563 84.33 -9.74 34.96
N SER A 564 85.46 -9.77 35.68
CA SER A 564 86.63 -10.65 35.56
C SER A 564 86.98 -11.26 34.21
#